data_AF-U7QAD9-F1
#
_entry.id   AF-U7QAD9-F1
#
_cell.length_a   1.000
_cell.length_b   1.000
_cell.length_c   1.000
_cell.angle_alpha   90.00
_cell.angle_beta   90.00
_cell.angle_gamma   90.00
#
_symmetry.space_group_name_H-M   'P 1'
#
loop_
_entity.id
_entity.type
_entity.pdbx_description
1 polymer ?
#
loop_
_entity_poly.entity_id
_entity_poly.type
_entity_poly.pdbx_seq_one_letter_code
_entity_poly.pdbx_strand_id
1 'polypeptide(L)'
;MFGDGGNDTLFGGNGNDKFVFKPGDGTDIIINYSAGDSIVFDAIDGITAGSITLVDGTGANNGSLLINLISTGETLAILQTTSVAEFNSIGLIEVVEI
;
A
#
# COMPACT_ATOMS: atom_id res chain seq x y z
N MET A 1 9.69 5.15 -3.40
CA MET A 1 8.77 5.88 -4.30
C MET A 1 7.73 6.55 -3.43
N PHE A 2 7.54 7.85 -3.61
CA PHE A 2 6.48 8.62 -2.98
C PHE A 2 5.47 8.97 -4.07
N GLY A 3 4.19 9.07 -3.74
CA GLY A 3 3.15 9.57 -4.64
C GLY A 3 3.22 11.09 -4.88
N ASP A 4 3.94 11.83 -4.03
CA ASP A 4 3.97 13.31 -4.03
C ASP A 4 2.59 13.98 -3.81
N GLY A 5 1.60 13.21 -3.35
CA GLY A 5 0.24 13.65 -3.05
C GLY A 5 -0.67 13.67 -4.28
N GLY A 6 -1.93 13.29 -4.09
CA GLY A 6 -2.88 12.99 -5.15
C GLY A 6 -3.16 11.49 -5.26
N ASN A 7 -3.75 11.09 -6.38
CA ASN A 7 -3.95 9.69 -6.70
C ASN A 7 -2.95 9.30 -7.79
N ASP A 8 -1.90 8.59 -7.41
CA ASP A 8 -0.78 8.30 -8.29
C ASP A 8 -0.75 6.85 -8.76
N THR A 9 0.01 6.59 -9.82
CA THR A 9 0.30 5.23 -10.27
C THR A 9 1.79 4.97 -10.13
N LEU A 10 2.15 4.13 -9.17
CA LEU A 10 3.51 3.74 -8.85
C LEU A 10 3.81 2.37 -9.47
N PHE A 11 4.94 2.24 -10.14
CA PHE A 11 5.34 0.99 -10.80
C PHE A 11 6.52 0.36 -10.06
N GLY A 12 6.34 -0.89 -9.63
CA GLY A 12 7.44 -1.77 -9.24
C GLY A 12 8.32 -2.09 -10.44
N GLY A 13 9.63 -2.06 -10.17
CA GLY A 13 10.68 -2.25 -11.15
C GLY A 13 11.53 -3.48 -10.83
N ASN A 14 12.79 -3.43 -11.25
CA ASN A 14 13.77 -4.46 -10.88
C ASN A 14 14.37 -4.12 -9.52
N GLY A 15 14.39 -5.09 -8.61
CA GLY A 15 15.02 -4.97 -7.30
C GLY A 15 14.00 -5.04 -6.19
N ASN A 16 14.37 -4.50 -5.03
CA ASN A 16 13.50 -4.41 -3.86
C ASN A 16 13.06 -2.95 -3.72
N ASP A 17 11.83 -2.66 -4.12
CA ASP A 17 11.27 -1.33 -4.12
C ASP A 17 10.59 -1.00 -2.78
N LYS A 18 10.62 0.29 -2.41
CA LYS A 18 9.89 0.80 -1.24
C LYS A 18 8.82 1.78 -1.70
N PHE A 19 7.56 1.50 -1.40
CA PHE A 19 6.43 2.37 -1.70
C PHE A 19 5.99 3.05 -0.41
N VAL A 20 6.07 4.38 -0.37
CA VAL A 20 5.86 5.16 0.84
C VAL A 20 4.54 5.90 0.76
N PHE A 21 3.71 5.76 1.79
CA PHE A 21 2.39 6.38 1.88
C PHE A 21 2.21 7.16 3.18
N LYS A 22 1.44 8.24 3.10
CA LYS A 22 0.99 9.03 4.26
C LYS A 22 -0.53 9.22 4.21
N PRO A 23 -1.22 9.26 5.37
CA PRO A 23 -2.65 9.55 5.40
C PRO A 23 -2.98 10.91 4.76
N GLY A 24 -4.07 10.97 4.00
CA GLY A 24 -4.51 12.21 3.36
C GLY A 24 -3.77 12.59 2.08
N ASP A 25 -2.74 11.84 1.69
CA ASP A 25 -2.07 12.04 0.40
C ASP A 25 -2.93 11.54 -0.76
N GLY A 26 -3.96 10.72 -0.53
CA GLY A 26 -4.83 10.20 -1.59
C GLY A 26 -4.68 8.69 -1.75
N THR A 27 -5.27 8.15 -2.83
CA THR A 27 -5.28 6.70 -3.10
C THR A 27 -4.38 6.38 -4.28
N ASP A 28 -3.26 5.74 -3.99
CA ASP A 28 -2.28 5.34 -4.99
C ASP A 28 -2.51 3.93 -5.51
N ILE A 29 -2.16 3.69 -6.77
CA ILE A 29 -2.18 2.38 -7.42
C ILE A 29 -0.74 1.91 -7.60
N ILE A 30 -0.42 0.73 -7.08
CA ILE A 30 0.85 0.05 -7.30
C ILE A 30 0.68 -1.03 -8.36
N ILE A 31 1.51 -0.99 -9.39
CA ILE A 31 1.56 -1.98 -10.48
C ILE A 31 2.89 -2.73 -10.38
N ASN A 32 2.88 -4.04 -10.65
CA ASN A 32 4.06 -4.92 -10.57
C ASN A 32 4.70 -5.01 -9.16
N TYR A 33 3.89 -5.02 -8.10
CA TYR A 33 4.39 -5.37 -6.77
C TYR A 33 4.92 -6.81 -6.76
N SER A 34 6.08 -7.03 -6.16
CA SER A 34 6.80 -8.30 -6.22
C SER A 34 7.46 -8.68 -4.89
N ALA A 35 7.97 -9.91 -4.80
CA ALA A 35 8.65 -10.39 -3.61
C ALA A 35 9.96 -9.62 -3.37
N GLY A 36 10.13 -9.08 -2.17
CA GLY A 36 11.26 -8.21 -1.83
C GLY A 36 10.89 -6.74 -1.76
N ASP A 37 9.78 -6.35 -2.38
CA ASP A 37 9.21 -5.01 -2.25
C ASP A 37 8.61 -4.80 -0.85
N SER A 38 8.50 -3.54 -0.44
CA SER A 38 7.99 -3.16 0.87
C SER A 38 7.01 -1.99 0.77
N ILE A 39 5.93 -2.11 1.53
CA ILE A 39 4.99 -1.02 1.79
C ILE A 39 5.46 -0.31 3.06
N VAL A 40 5.65 1.00 2.97
CA VAL A 40 6.20 1.82 4.05
C VAL A 40 5.18 2.90 4.39
N PHE A 41 4.81 2.99 5.67
CA PHE A 41 3.96 4.06 6.17
C PHE A 41 4.78 5.01 7.04
N ASP A 42 4.56 6.32 6.86
CA ASP A 42 5.16 7.33 7.71
C ASP A 42 4.41 7.46 9.05
N ALA A 43 5.13 7.21 10.14
CA ALA A 43 4.62 7.22 11.51
C ALA A 43 4.23 8.62 12.04
N ILE A 44 4.60 9.70 11.34
CA ILE A 44 4.40 11.10 11.80
C ILE A 44 2.93 11.42 12.11
N ASP A 45 1.97 10.79 11.44
CA ASP A 45 0.53 10.97 11.69
C ASP A 45 -0.10 9.91 12.61
N GLY A 46 0.73 9.21 13.38
CA GLY A 46 0.28 8.18 14.33
C GLY A 46 -0.25 6.91 13.68
N ILE A 47 0.05 6.70 12.40
CA ILE A 47 -0.22 5.42 11.74
C ILE A 47 0.67 4.34 12.36
N THR A 48 0.07 3.18 12.60
CA THR A 48 0.77 1.98 13.08
C THR A 48 0.34 0.81 12.22
N ALA A 49 1.04 -0.32 12.33
CA ALA A 49 0.62 -1.54 11.64
C ALA A 49 -0.79 -2.00 12.07
N GLY A 50 -1.23 -1.66 13.30
CA GLY A 50 -2.59 -1.94 13.77
C GLY A 50 -3.64 -0.94 13.28
N SER A 51 -3.23 0.17 12.66
CA SER A 51 -4.12 1.19 12.12
C SER A 51 -4.64 0.83 10.73
N ILE A 52 -4.10 -0.20 10.09
CA ILE A 52 -4.45 -0.58 8.71
C ILE A 52 -5.17 -1.93 8.62
N THR A 53 -5.89 -2.12 7.52
CA THR A 53 -6.47 -3.41 7.14
C THR A 53 -6.11 -3.76 5.70
N LEU A 54 -5.94 -5.06 5.46
CA LEU A 54 -5.73 -5.64 4.14
C LEU A 54 -7.03 -6.30 3.68
N VAL A 55 -7.52 -5.94 2.51
CA VAL A 55 -8.80 -6.43 1.98
C VAL A 55 -8.64 -6.81 0.51
N ASP A 56 -9.16 -7.97 0.12
CA ASP A 56 -9.27 -8.33 -1.30
C ASP A 56 -10.30 -7.43 -1.98
N GLY A 57 -9.87 -6.76 -3.03
CA GLY A 57 -10.70 -5.89 -3.84
C GLY A 57 -11.79 -6.65 -4.58
N THR A 58 -12.88 -5.94 -4.85
CA THR A 58 -14.02 -6.45 -5.62
C THR A 58 -14.35 -5.50 -6.77
N GLY A 59 -15.21 -5.93 -7.71
CA GLY A 59 -15.62 -5.11 -8.84
C GLY A 59 -14.44 -4.68 -9.71
N ALA A 60 -14.23 -3.37 -9.87
CA ALA A 60 -13.11 -2.82 -10.65
C ALA A 60 -11.74 -3.19 -10.09
N ASN A 61 -11.65 -3.48 -8.79
CA ASN A 61 -10.42 -3.86 -8.10
C ASN A 61 -10.33 -5.38 -7.86
N ASN A 62 -11.14 -6.19 -8.55
CA ASN A 62 -11.15 -7.64 -8.35
C ASN A 62 -9.75 -8.25 -8.59
N GLY A 63 -9.26 -9.03 -7.62
CA GLY A 63 -7.92 -9.61 -7.65
C GLY A 63 -6.78 -8.64 -7.28
N SER A 64 -7.12 -7.48 -6.72
CA SER A 64 -6.15 -6.51 -6.17
C SER A 64 -6.28 -6.43 -4.65
N LEU A 65 -5.24 -5.94 -3.99
CA LEU A 65 -5.20 -5.77 -2.54
C LEU A 65 -5.43 -4.30 -2.24
N LEU A 66 -6.38 -4.02 -1.36
CA LEU A 66 -6.63 -2.68 -0.84
C LEU A 66 -6.04 -2.60 0.56
N ILE A 67 -5.21 -1.58 0.80
CA ILE A 67 -4.70 -1.24 2.12
C ILE A 67 -5.47 -0.02 2.62
N ASN A 68 -6.27 -0.21 3.68
CA ASN A 68 -7.16 0.82 4.18
C ASN A 68 -6.76 1.28 5.58
N LEU A 69 -6.90 2.57 5.85
CA LEU A 69 -6.73 3.18 7.16
C LEU A 69 -8.03 3.09 7.96
N ILE A 70 -7.99 2.47 9.13
CA ILE A 70 -9.17 2.18 9.96
C ILE A 70 -9.84 3.46 10.48
N SER A 71 -9.03 4.44 10.91
CA SER A 71 -9.54 5.65 11.58
C SER A 71 -10.36 6.54 10.65
N THR A 72 -10.02 6.58 9.36
CA THR A 72 -10.65 7.45 8.36
C THR A 72 -11.50 6.67 7.35
N GLY A 73 -11.27 5.37 7.17
CA GLY A 73 -11.85 4.57 6.09
C GLY A 73 -11.21 4.83 4.73
N GLU A 74 -10.12 5.60 4.68
CA GLU A 74 -9.35 5.89 3.47
C GLU A 74 -8.67 4.64 2.92
N THR A 75 -8.68 4.47 1.60
CA THR A 75 -7.79 3.51 0.93
C THR A 75 -6.49 4.21 0.62
N LEU A 76 -5.41 3.80 1.26
CA LEU A 76 -4.07 4.40 1.09
C LEU A 76 -3.41 3.87 -0.19
N ALA A 77 -3.55 2.57 -0.47
CA ALA A 77 -2.92 1.95 -1.62
C ALA A 77 -3.77 0.80 -2.20
N ILE A 78 -3.72 0.66 -3.51
CA ILE A 78 -4.28 -0.47 -4.27
C ILE A 78 -3.12 -1.19 -4.96
N LEU A 79 -2.79 -2.40 -4.53
CA LEU A 79 -1.79 -3.25 -5.17
C LEU A 79 -2.48 -4.08 -6.25
N GLN A 80 -2.28 -3.70 -7.51
CA GLN A 80 -2.93 -4.35 -8.63
C GLN A 80 -2.42 -5.79 -8.79
N THR A 81 -3.33 -6.71 -9.13
CA THR A 81 -3.03 -8.14 -9.36
C THR A 81 -2.34 -8.85 -8.19
N THR A 82 -2.48 -8.32 -6.98
CA THR A 82 -1.96 -8.91 -5.74
C THR A 82 -3.15 -9.15 -4.81
N SER A 83 -3.36 -10.38 -4.35
CA SER A 83 -4.36 -10.68 -3.32
C SER A 83 -3.79 -10.53 -1.91
N VAL A 84 -4.66 -10.48 -0.90
CA VAL A 84 -4.27 -10.55 0.52
C VAL A 84 -3.46 -11.81 0.79
N ALA A 85 -3.86 -12.95 0.21
CA ALA A 85 -3.17 -14.23 0.41
C ALA A 85 -1.73 -14.23 -0.17
N GLU A 86 -1.56 -13.66 -1.37
CA GLU A 86 -0.24 -13.47 -1.97
C GLU A 86 0.61 -12.51 -1.16
N PHE A 87 0.05 -11.36 -0.78
CA PHE A 87 0.76 -10.38 0.04
C PHE A 87 1.18 -10.96 1.40
N ASN A 88 0.35 -11.77 2.05
CA ASN A 88 0.74 -12.45 3.28
C ASN A 88 1.90 -13.44 3.11
N SER A 89 2.19 -13.86 1.87
CA SER A 89 3.28 -14.78 1.54
C SER A 89 4.58 -14.08 1.15
N ILE A 90 4.50 -12.88 0.57
CA ILE A 90 5.67 -12.19 -0.03
C ILE A 90 5.89 -10.75 0.46
N GLY A 91 4.86 -10.15 1.07
CA GLY A 91 4.80 -8.74 1.38
C GLY A 91 5.43 -8.39 2.71
N LEU A 92 5.88 -7.14 2.82
CA LEU A 92 6.40 -6.55 4.04
C LEU A 92 5.75 -5.18 4.25
N ILE A 93 5.27 -4.95 5.48
CA ILE A 93 4.81 -3.64 5.91
C ILE A 93 5.80 -3.09 6.94
N GLU A 94 6.35 -1.92 6.64
CA GLU A 94 7.20 -1.15 7.53
C GLU A 94 6.45 0.10 7.98
N VAL A 95 6.62 0.47 9.25
CA VAL A 95 6.16 1.76 9.78
C VAL A 95 7.40 2.46 10.34
N VAL A 96 7.72 3.63 9.81
CA VAL A 96 8.95 4.36 10.12
C VAL A 96 8.66 5.86 10.24
N GLU A 97 9.42 6.58 11.05
CA GLU A 97 9.39 8.05 11.07
C GLU A 97 10.30 8.56 9.94
N ILE A 98 9.73 9.23 8.92
CA ILE A 98 10.46 9.65 7.69
C ILE A 98 10.13 11.07 7.21
#